data_AF-A0A2E1M636-F1
#
_entry.id   AF-A0A2E1M636-F1
#
_cell.length_a   1.000
_cell.length_b   1.000
_cell.length_c   1.000
_cell.angle_alpha   90.00
_cell.angle_beta   90.00
_cell.angle_gamma   90.00
#
_symmetry.space_group_name_H-M   'P 1'
#
loop_
_entity.id
_entity.type
_entity.pdbx_description
1 polymer ?
#
loop_
_entity_poly.entity_id
_entity_poly.type
_entity_poly.pdbx_seq_one_letter_code
_entity_poly.pdbx_strand_id
1 'polypeptide(L)'
;MGGAQIDSNDGISQSSHVKESRGECVSRIQIMWMHQLAQNGEYGVIVGWLFWIIASITLHELAHGWAALWQGDPTPRALGHMTASPMVHMGPMSLIALALVGIAWGAMPVSPQNFRMGRVGDALVALAGPAMNFLIAIGAAVLTPVAFQFSEELGGLMALGVMLNVLLGLFNLLPIPPFDGGRILVSLVREVDQLFRSPGGQNISLIAFMLLFLSGAFGYLQSFSSVVAGVMVGLSQALWSPILG
;
A
#
# COMPACT_ATOMS: atom_id res chain seq x y z
N MET A 1 30.79 25.49 63.86
CA MET A 1 30.39 24.66 62.71
C MET A 1 28.96 24.21 62.98
N GLY A 2 27.88 24.89 62.63
CA GLY A 2 27.66 25.86 61.56
C GLY A 2 26.66 25.28 60.56
N GLY A 3 25.36 25.32 60.90
CA GLY A 3 24.25 25.38 59.94
C GLY A 3 23.65 24.06 59.45
N ALA A 4 22.51 23.67 60.02
CA ALA A 4 21.47 22.94 59.29
C ALA A 4 20.75 23.92 58.35
N GLN A 5 20.50 23.54 57.09
CA GLN A 5 19.66 24.28 56.17
C GLN A 5 18.50 23.40 55.69
N ILE A 6 17.32 23.77 56.14
CA ILE A 6 16.06 23.53 55.44
C ILE A 6 15.82 24.83 54.66
N ASP A 7 15.58 24.75 53.36
CA ASP A 7 14.61 25.66 52.76
C ASP A 7 13.92 25.02 51.56
N SER A 8 12.67 25.39 51.42
CA SER A 8 11.60 24.83 50.61
C SER A 8 11.11 25.88 49.63
N ASN A 9 10.72 25.44 48.43
CA ASN A 9 9.96 26.18 47.42
C ASN A 9 10.61 27.41 46.79
N ASP A 10 10.73 27.41 45.45
CA ASP A 10 9.92 28.32 44.63
C ASP A 10 10.17 28.10 43.12
N GLY A 11 9.07 28.13 42.35
CA GLY A 11 9.06 28.82 41.06
C GLY A 11 9.47 28.04 39.80
N ILE A 12 8.52 27.28 39.25
CA ILE A 12 8.01 27.46 37.88
C ILE A 12 9.03 28.00 36.85
N SER A 13 9.54 27.14 35.97
CA SER A 13 9.83 27.57 34.60
C SER A 13 9.54 26.46 33.57
N GLN A 14 8.42 26.68 32.87
CA GLN A 14 8.21 26.40 31.45
C GLN A 14 8.17 24.94 30.98
N SER A 15 7.05 24.29 31.29
CA SER A 15 6.45 23.28 30.41
C SER A 15 5.92 23.97 29.14
N SER A 16 6.76 24.09 28.11
CA SER A 16 6.37 24.58 26.78
C SER A 16 6.68 23.55 25.68
N HIS A 17 6.45 22.26 25.95
CA HIS A 17 6.21 21.31 24.86
C HIS A 17 4.75 21.39 24.45
N VAL A 18 4.54 22.37 23.56
CA VAL A 18 3.52 22.47 22.51
C VAL A 18 2.57 21.27 22.49
N LYS A 19 1.32 21.53 22.87
CA LYS A 19 0.16 20.70 22.50
C LYS A 19 0.10 20.62 20.98
N GLU A 20 0.77 19.62 20.41
CA GLU A 20 0.71 19.33 18.99
C GLU A 20 -0.73 18.90 18.67
N SER A 21 -1.42 19.73 17.89
CA SER A 21 -2.81 19.48 17.52
C SER A 21 -2.84 18.22 16.64
N ARG A 22 -3.65 17.23 17.04
CA ARG A 22 -3.81 15.93 16.38
C ARG A 22 -4.17 16.02 14.88
N GLY A 23 -4.51 17.20 14.35
CA GLY A 23 -4.88 17.42 12.96
C GLY A 23 -3.73 17.74 12.00
N GLU A 24 -2.58 18.23 12.47
CA GLU A 24 -1.44 18.59 11.60
C GLU A 24 -0.43 17.43 11.42
N CYS A 25 -0.61 16.35 12.16
CA CYS A 25 0.32 15.22 12.26
C CYS A 25 0.34 14.34 11.00
N VAL A 26 -0.82 14.15 10.34
CA VAL A 26 -0.97 13.12 9.31
C VAL A 26 -0.17 13.42 8.04
N SER A 27 -0.06 14.70 7.64
CA SER A 27 0.74 15.12 6.48
C SER A 27 2.24 15.23 6.81
N ARG A 28 2.59 15.57 8.05
CA ARG A 28 3.99 15.67 8.50
C ARG A 28 4.68 14.30 8.62
N ILE A 29 3.95 13.25 8.99
CA ILE A 29 4.52 11.92 9.23
C ILE A 29 5.18 11.33 7.97
N GLN A 30 4.56 11.47 6.79
CA GLN A 30 5.05 10.85 5.55
C GLN A 30 6.25 11.56 4.88
N ILE A 31 6.46 12.86 5.11
CA ILE A 31 7.64 13.55 4.58
C ILE A 31 8.80 13.48 5.59
N MET A 32 8.49 13.47 6.89
CA MET A 32 9.51 13.40 7.94
C MET A 32 10.30 12.09 7.92
N TRP A 33 9.69 10.94 7.65
CA TRP A 33 10.45 9.67 7.65
C TRP A 33 11.45 9.57 6.49
N MET A 34 11.09 9.97 5.26
CA MET A 34 12.03 9.98 4.14
C MET A 34 13.16 10.98 4.35
N HIS A 35 12.85 12.17 4.87
CA HIS A 35 13.84 13.16 5.23
C HIS A 35 14.75 12.64 6.36
N GLN A 36 14.21 11.95 7.36
CA GLN A 36 14.97 11.34 8.45
C GLN A 36 15.92 10.26 7.93
N LEU A 37 15.44 9.35 7.06
CA LEU A 37 16.27 8.32 6.44
C LEU A 37 17.39 8.93 5.58
N ALA A 38 17.06 9.99 4.81
CA ALA A 38 18.05 10.71 4.02
C ALA A 38 19.09 11.42 4.89
N GLN A 39 18.72 11.94 6.06
CA GLN A 39 19.64 12.52 7.04
C GLN A 39 20.51 11.46 7.72
N ASN A 40 19.99 10.25 7.90
CA ASN A 40 20.75 9.10 8.40
C ASN A 40 21.64 8.45 7.33
N GLY A 41 21.58 8.91 6.07
CA GLY A 41 22.34 8.34 4.95
C GLY A 41 21.79 7.02 4.43
N GLU A 42 20.58 6.62 4.82
CA GLU A 42 19.92 5.35 4.48
C GLU A 42 19.25 5.38 3.09
N TYR A 43 19.96 5.89 2.08
CA TYR A 43 19.43 6.04 0.72
C TYR A 43 19.00 4.71 0.08
N GLY A 44 19.62 3.59 0.49
CA GLY A 44 19.27 2.25 0.01
C GLY A 44 17.82 1.86 0.32
N VAL A 45 17.31 2.25 1.49
CA VAL A 45 15.92 1.97 1.90
C VAL A 45 14.93 2.76 1.05
N ILE A 46 15.24 4.03 0.77
CA ILE A 46 14.40 4.90 -0.07
C ILE A 46 14.33 4.36 -1.49
N VAL A 47 15.48 4.00 -2.07
CA VAL A 47 15.56 3.42 -3.42
C VAL A 47 14.81 2.09 -3.47
N GLY A 48 14.99 1.23 -2.47
CA GLY A 48 14.27 -0.04 -2.34
C GLY A 48 12.76 0.14 -2.23
N TRP A 49 12.31 1.11 -1.45
CA TRP A 49 10.90 1.45 -1.30
C TRP A 49 10.29 1.93 -2.62
N LEU A 50 10.97 2.85 -3.33
CA LEU A 50 10.54 3.34 -4.65
C LEU A 50 10.46 2.20 -5.66
N PHE A 51 11.48 1.33 -5.70
CA PHE A 51 11.51 0.16 -6.57
C PHE A 51 10.27 -0.71 -6.34
N TRP A 52 9.99 -1.08 -5.09
CA TRP A 52 8.85 -1.95 -4.78
C TRP A 52 7.52 -1.28 -5.08
N ILE A 53 7.31 -0.01 -4.72
CA ILE A 53 6.04 0.66 -5.02
C ILE A 53 5.78 0.71 -6.53
N ILE A 54 6.78 1.14 -7.31
CA ILE A 54 6.66 1.27 -8.76
C ILE A 54 6.41 -0.10 -9.41
N ALA A 55 7.21 -1.11 -9.05
CA ALA A 55 7.06 -2.45 -9.59
C ALA A 55 5.71 -3.08 -9.21
N SER A 56 5.30 -2.92 -7.95
CA SER A 56 4.07 -3.52 -7.43
C SER A 56 2.82 -2.91 -8.06
N ILE A 57 2.75 -1.58 -8.20
CA ILE A 57 1.63 -0.92 -8.87
C ILE A 57 1.61 -1.27 -10.36
N THR A 58 2.77 -1.24 -11.02
CA THR A 58 2.84 -1.59 -12.45
C THR A 58 2.36 -3.02 -12.73
N LEU A 59 2.81 -3.99 -11.94
CA LEU A 59 2.39 -5.39 -12.08
C LEU A 59 0.93 -5.61 -11.67
N HIS A 60 0.44 -4.88 -10.66
CA HIS A 60 -0.97 -4.88 -10.25
C HIS A 60 -1.88 -4.43 -11.40
N GLU A 61 -1.60 -3.30 -12.03
CA GLU A 61 -2.38 -2.80 -13.18
C GLU A 61 -2.27 -3.76 -14.39
N LEU A 62 -1.08 -4.30 -14.63
CA LEU A 62 -0.88 -5.28 -15.69
C LEU A 62 -1.67 -6.57 -15.44
N ALA A 63 -1.87 -6.96 -14.18
CA ALA A 63 -2.71 -8.10 -13.81
C ALA A 63 -4.19 -7.86 -14.13
N HIS A 64 -4.72 -6.66 -13.88
CA HIS A 64 -6.05 -6.30 -14.39
C HIS A 64 -6.11 -6.42 -15.92
N GLY A 65 -5.07 -5.97 -16.62
CA GLY A 65 -4.97 -6.07 -18.07
C GLY A 65 -4.98 -7.51 -18.59
N TRP A 66 -4.19 -8.39 -17.97
CA TRP A 66 -4.17 -9.81 -18.29
C TRP A 66 -5.53 -10.48 -18.02
N ALA A 67 -6.16 -10.18 -16.89
CA ALA A 67 -7.48 -10.71 -16.56
C ALA A 67 -8.56 -10.20 -17.53
N ALA A 68 -8.51 -8.93 -17.92
CA ALA A 68 -9.44 -8.33 -18.88
C ALA A 68 -9.31 -8.99 -20.27
N LEU A 69 -8.08 -9.19 -20.75
CA LEU A 69 -7.82 -9.92 -22.00
C LEU A 69 -8.34 -11.36 -21.94
N TRP A 70 -8.13 -12.04 -20.82
CA TRP A 70 -8.66 -13.39 -20.61
C TRP A 70 -10.21 -13.40 -20.62
N GLN A 71 -10.84 -12.38 -20.06
CA GLN A 71 -12.28 -12.14 -20.13
C GLN A 71 -12.78 -11.68 -21.49
N GLY A 72 -11.91 -11.49 -22.48
CA GLY A 72 -12.29 -11.15 -23.85
C GLY A 72 -12.32 -9.65 -24.14
N ASP A 73 -11.86 -8.79 -23.24
CA ASP A 73 -11.75 -7.35 -23.49
C ASP A 73 -10.42 -7.01 -24.18
N PRO A 74 -10.43 -6.56 -25.46
CA PRO A 74 -9.21 -6.18 -26.16
C PRO A 74 -8.67 -4.80 -25.78
N THR A 75 -9.42 -3.99 -25.02
CA THR A 75 -9.12 -2.59 -24.68
C THR A 75 -7.69 -2.37 -24.16
N PRO A 76 -7.22 -3.12 -23.14
CA PRO A 76 -5.83 -3.09 -22.68
C PRO A 76 -4.77 -3.12 -23.78
N ARG A 77 -4.95 -4.02 -24.75
CA ARG A 77 -3.99 -4.24 -25.84
C ARG A 77 -4.16 -3.19 -26.93
N ALA A 78 -5.40 -2.85 -27.27
CA ALA A 78 -5.72 -1.86 -28.30
C ALA A 78 -5.19 -0.46 -27.96
N LEU A 79 -5.18 -0.10 -26.67
CA LEU A 79 -4.66 1.18 -26.19
C LEU A 79 -3.16 1.16 -25.85
N GLY A 80 -2.49 0.02 -26.01
CA GLY A 80 -1.05 -0.09 -25.73
C GLY A 80 -0.68 -0.16 -24.25
N HIS A 81 -1.62 -0.53 -23.36
CA HIS A 81 -1.38 -0.64 -21.92
C HIS A 81 -0.76 -1.98 -21.48
N MET A 82 -0.57 -2.93 -22.40
CA MET A 82 0.10 -4.21 -22.11
C MET A 82 1.64 -4.09 -22.16
N THR A 83 2.19 -3.20 -21.33
CA THR A 83 3.64 -2.97 -21.23
C THR A 83 4.10 -2.98 -19.77
N ALA A 84 5.40 -3.15 -19.53
CA ALA A 84 5.99 -3.05 -18.18
C ALA A 84 6.42 -1.61 -17.83
N SER A 85 5.93 -0.60 -18.55
CA SER A 85 6.34 0.79 -18.35
C SER A 85 5.53 1.44 -17.24
N PRO A 86 6.15 1.92 -16.14
CA PRO A 86 5.43 2.64 -15.08
C PRO A 86 4.76 3.92 -15.59
N MET A 87 5.31 4.53 -16.65
CA MET A 87 4.74 5.73 -17.25
C MET A 87 3.35 5.47 -17.84
N VAL A 88 3.11 4.27 -18.36
CA VAL A 88 1.82 3.89 -18.97
C VAL A 88 0.76 3.62 -17.91
N HIS A 89 1.16 3.03 -16.78
CA HIS A 89 0.22 2.60 -15.73
C HIS A 89 -0.02 3.67 -14.67
N MET A 90 1.01 4.41 -14.26
CA MET A 90 0.94 5.41 -13.19
C MET A 90 0.83 6.83 -13.74
N GLY A 91 1.45 7.09 -14.90
CA GLY A 91 1.56 8.42 -15.48
C GLY A 91 2.51 9.36 -14.75
N PRO A 92 2.87 10.51 -15.35
CA PRO A 92 3.82 11.45 -14.76
C PRO A 92 3.36 12.00 -13.40
N MET A 93 2.05 12.29 -13.26
CA MET A 93 1.51 12.89 -12.05
C MET A 93 1.60 11.95 -10.85
N SER A 94 1.32 10.65 -11.02
CA SER A 94 1.50 9.70 -9.92
C SER A 94 2.97 9.52 -9.56
N LEU A 95 3.88 9.54 -10.53
CA LEU A 95 5.32 9.40 -10.25
C LEU A 95 5.86 10.62 -9.49
N ILE A 96 5.40 11.82 -9.83
CA ILE A 96 5.72 13.04 -9.10
C ILE A 96 5.11 13.01 -7.69
N ALA A 97 3.84 12.63 -7.56
CA ALA A 97 3.18 12.49 -6.26
C ALA A 97 3.87 11.46 -5.36
N LEU A 98 4.35 10.36 -5.95
CA LEU A 98 5.10 9.33 -5.26
C LEU A 98 6.41 9.90 -4.70
N ALA A 99 7.14 10.66 -5.51
CA ALA A 99 8.41 11.26 -5.10
C ALA A 99 8.24 12.34 -4.02
N LEU A 100 7.17 13.13 -4.08
CA LEU A 100 6.99 14.30 -3.20
C LEU A 100 6.23 13.99 -1.91
N VAL A 101 5.21 13.14 -1.98
CA VAL A 101 4.26 12.90 -0.89
C VAL A 101 4.15 11.41 -0.54
N GLY A 102 4.76 10.52 -1.33
CA GLY A 102 4.69 9.08 -1.11
C GLY A 102 3.37 8.44 -1.50
N ILE A 103 2.52 9.16 -2.25
CA ILE A 103 1.22 8.68 -2.73
C ILE A 103 1.35 8.34 -4.22
N ALA A 104 0.88 7.16 -4.59
CA ALA A 104 0.84 6.71 -5.97
C ALA A 104 -0.50 6.06 -6.30
N TRP A 105 -0.86 6.12 -7.58
CA TRP A 105 -2.02 5.45 -8.13
C TRP A 105 -1.68 4.92 -9.53
N GLY A 106 -2.35 3.83 -9.90
CA GLY A 106 -2.31 3.25 -11.24
C GLY A 106 -3.69 3.31 -11.88
N ALA A 107 -3.74 3.10 -13.20
CA ALA A 107 -5.00 2.88 -13.89
C ALA A 107 -4.81 1.98 -15.12
N MET A 108 -5.60 0.90 -15.16
CA MET A 108 -5.72 0.02 -16.31
C MET A 108 -7.03 0.25 -17.07
N PRO A 109 -7.00 0.66 -18.36
CA PRO A 109 -8.22 0.84 -19.14
C PRO A 109 -8.82 -0.52 -19.48
N VAL A 110 -10.05 -0.73 -19.06
CA VAL A 110 -10.83 -1.95 -19.31
C VAL A 110 -12.27 -1.59 -19.65
N SER A 111 -12.91 -2.42 -20.48
CA SER A 111 -14.31 -2.30 -20.88
C SER A 111 -15.12 -3.49 -20.35
N PRO A 112 -15.85 -3.33 -19.23
CA PRO A 112 -16.64 -4.42 -18.65
C PRO A 112 -17.73 -4.99 -19.56
N GLN A 113 -18.13 -4.24 -20.59
CA GLN A 113 -19.11 -4.66 -21.59
C GLN A 113 -18.62 -5.83 -22.44
N ASN A 114 -17.30 -5.99 -22.56
CA ASN A 114 -16.67 -7.06 -23.35
C ASN A 114 -16.45 -8.34 -22.54
N PHE A 115 -16.71 -8.35 -21.22
CA PHE A 115 -16.38 -9.49 -20.37
C PHE A 115 -17.32 -10.67 -20.58
N ARG A 116 -16.75 -11.83 -20.90
CA ARG A 116 -17.45 -13.11 -21.13
C ARG A 116 -18.39 -13.50 -19.99
N MET A 117 -17.97 -13.26 -18.74
CA MET A 117 -18.75 -13.62 -17.55
C MET A 117 -19.51 -12.42 -16.95
N GLY A 118 -19.64 -11.33 -17.71
CA GLY A 118 -20.32 -10.10 -17.27
C GLY A 118 -19.82 -9.61 -15.91
N ARG A 119 -20.74 -9.50 -14.94
CA ARG A 119 -20.49 -9.03 -13.57
C ARG A 119 -19.47 -9.88 -12.79
N VAL A 120 -19.50 -11.20 -12.94
CA VAL A 120 -18.48 -12.07 -12.31
C VAL A 120 -17.13 -11.84 -12.97
N GLY A 121 -17.12 -11.58 -14.28
CA GLY A 121 -15.92 -11.19 -15.00
C GLY A 121 -15.29 -9.91 -14.46
N ASP A 122 -16.12 -8.92 -14.20
CA ASP A 122 -15.68 -7.65 -13.62
C ASP A 122 -15.09 -7.83 -12.21
N ALA A 123 -15.71 -8.69 -11.39
CA ALA A 123 -15.17 -9.07 -10.08
C ALA A 123 -13.80 -9.76 -10.19
N LEU A 124 -13.64 -10.70 -11.13
CA LEU A 124 -12.38 -11.42 -11.35
C LEU A 124 -11.28 -10.48 -11.85
N VAL A 125 -11.61 -9.55 -12.75
CA VAL A 125 -10.68 -8.53 -13.21
C VAL A 125 -10.24 -7.64 -12.05
N ALA A 126 -11.17 -7.17 -11.22
CA ALA A 126 -10.84 -6.37 -10.03
C ALA A 126 -10.00 -7.15 -9.00
N LEU A 127 -10.24 -8.45 -8.82
CA LEU A 127 -9.43 -9.27 -7.92
C LEU A 127 -8.00 -9.52 -8.42
N ALA A 128 -7.76 -9.43 -9.73
CA ALA A 128 -6.47 -9.76 -10.33
C ALA A 128 -5.32 -8.87 -9.83
N GLY A 129 -5.56 -7.57 -9.64
CA GLY A 129 -4.57 -6.64 -9.10
C GLY A 129 -4.12 -7.03 -7.68
N PRO A 130 -5.02 -7.09 -6.69
CA PRO A 130 -4.69 -7.51 -5.33
C PRO A 130 -4.06 -8.91 -5.28
N ALA A 131 -4.56 -9.85 -6.09
CA ALA A 131 -3.96 -11.18 -6.20
C ALA A 131 -2.50 -11.13 -6.67
N MET A 132 -2.17 -10.26 -7.64
CA MET A 132 -0.79 -10.04 -8.07
C MET A 132 0.09 -9.50 -6.94
N ASN A 133 -0.40 -8.55 -6.12
CA ASN A 133 0.38 -8.11 -4.97
C ASN A 133 0.65 -9.27 -4.01
N PHE A 134 -0.33 -10.09 -3.66
CA PHE A 134 -0.08 -11.25 -2.80
C PHE A 134 0.90 -12.26 -3.43
N LEU A 135 0.85 -12.47 -4.75
CA LEU A 135 1.83 -13.31 -5.44
C LEU A 135 3.25 -12.74 -5.34
N ILE A 136 3.41 -11.42 -5.51
CA ILE A 136 4.69 -10.73 -5.33
C ILE A 136 5.16 -10.86 -3.87
N ALA A 137 4.26 -10.67 -2.90
CA ALA A 137 4.58 -10.81 -1.48
C ALA A 137 5.06 -12.23 -1.14
N ILE A 138 4.41 -13.26 -1.68
CA ILE A 138 4.82 -14.66 -1.51
C ILE A 138 6.20 -14.88 -2.13
N GLY A 139 6.41 -14.43 -3.37
CA GLY A 139 7.71 -14.55 -4.04
C GLY A 139 8.83 -13.86 -3.27
N ALA A 140 8.62 -12.62 -2.82
CA ALA A 140 9.56 -11.89 -1.99
C ALA A 140 9.82 -12.63 -0.67
N ALA A 141 8.79 -13.14 0.01
CA ALA A 141 8.92 -13.84 1.28
C ALA A 141 9.75 -15.12 1.15
N VAL A 142 9.55 -15.89 0.08
CA VAL A 142 10.34 -17.10 -0.22
C VAL A 142 11.80 -16.74 -0.45
N LEU A 143 12.09 -15.61 -1.08
CA LEU A 143 13.46 -15.15 -1.35
C LEU A 143 14.13 -14.46 -0.16
N THR A 144 13.38 -13.97 0.82
CA THR A 144 13.91 -13.22 1.97
C THR A 144 15.04 -13.96 2.72
N PRO A 145 14.89 -15.23 3.15
CA PRO A 145 15.96 -15.90 3.91
C PRO A 145 17.22 -16.14 3.09
N VAL A 146 17.06 -16.43 1.79
CA VAL A 146 18.17 -16.58 0.85
C VAL A 146 18.88 -15.25 0.65
N ALA A 147 18.15 -14.15 0.52
CA ALA A 147 18.70 -12.80 0.40
C ALA A 147 19.57 -12.40 1.60
N PHE A 148 19.15 -12.76 2.83
CA PHE A 148 19.94 -12.53 4.05
C PHE A 148 21.29 -13.26 4.06
N GLN A 149 21.45 -14.35 3.30
CA GLN A 149 22.76 -15.02 3.15
C GLN A 149 23.76 -14.22 2.32
N PHE A 150 23.27 -13.28 1.50
CA PHE A 150 24.13 -12.43 0.67
C PHE A 150 24.41 -11.09 1.35
N SER A 151 23.39 -10.42 1.88
CA SER A 151 23.56 -9.19 2.67
C SER A 151 22.30 -8.87 3.49
N GLU A 152 22.50 -8.15 4.61
CA GLU A 152 21.41 -7.64 5.44
C GLU A 152 20.51 -6.66 4.67
N GLU A 153 21.10 -5.83 3.80
CA GLU A 153 20.37 -4.86 2.99
C GLU A 153 19.46 -5.55 1.97
N LEU A 154 19.93 -6.62 1.33
CA LEU A 154 19.13 -7.37 0.35
C LEU A 154 18.00 -8.14 1.03
N GLY A 155 18.27 -8.77 2.19
CA GLY A 155 17.23 -9.41 2.99
C GLY A 155 16.18 -8.42 3.48
N GLY A 156 16.61 -7.27 3.98
CA GLY A 156 15.75 -6.14 4.36
C GLY A 156 14.91 -5.62 3.19
N LEU A 157 15.51 -5.52 1.99
CA LEU A 157 14.80 -5.12 0.77
C LEU A 157 13.68 -6.13 0.42
N MET A 158 13.95 -7.43 0.47
CA MET A 158 12.92 -8.45 0.20
C MET A 158 11.81 -8.41 1.26
N ALA A 159 12.16 -8.33 2.54
CA ALA A 159 11.19 -8.20 3.63
C ALA A 159 10.30 -6.95 3.49
N LEU A 160 10.87 -5.81 3.07
CA LEU A 160 10.12 -4.61 2.73
C LEU A 160 9.14 -4.87 1.58
N GLY A 161 9.57 -5.60 0.55
CA GLY A 161 8.73 -6.01 -0.57
C GLY A 161 7.51 -6.84 -0.15
N VAL A 162 7.69 -7.78 0.79
CA VAL A 162 6.59 -8.55 1.40
C VAL A 162 5.60 -7.60 2.07
N MET A 163 6.09 -6.75 2.97
CA MET A 163 5.25 -5.84 3.75
C MET A 163 4.46 -4.90 2.84
N LEU A 164 5.11 -4.27 1.86
CA LEU A 164 4.46 -3.34 0.94
C LEU A 164 3.39 -4.04 0.11
N ASN A 165 3.68 -5.22 -0.45
CA ASN A 165 2.71 -5.92 -1.29
C ASN A 165 1.52 -6.48 -0.49
N VAL A 166 1.74 -6.97 0.73
CA VAL A 166 0.62 -7.35 1.61
C VAL A 166 -0.25 -6.13 1.91
N LEU A 167 0.36 -4.99 2.24
CA LEU A 167 -0.37 -3.74 2.50
C LEU A 167 -1.14 -3.25 1.28
N LEU A 168 -0.51 -3.20 0.10
CA LEU A 168 -1.15 -2.78 -1.15
C LEU A 168 -2.30 -3.72 -1.53
N GLY A 169 -2.11 -5.04 -1.39
CA GLY A 169 -3.15 -6.03 -1.67
C GLY A 169 -4.34 -5.90 -0.73
N LEU A 170 -4.11 -5.78 0.58
CA LEU A 170 -5.18 -5.62 1.58
C LEU A 170 -5.90 -4.28 1.44
N PHE A 171 -5.16 -3.20 1.17
CA PHE A 171 -5.73 -1.87 0.96
C PHE A 171 -6.64 -1.84 -0.27
N ASN A 172 -6.22 -2.46 -1.37
CA ASN A 172 -7.07 -2.56 -2.56
C ASN A 172 -8.26 -3.50 -2.37
N LEU A 173 -8.25 -4.43 -1.41
CA LEU A 173 -9.42 -5.25 -1.07
C LEU A 173 -10.44 -4.56 -0.16
N LEU A 174 -10.20 -3.32 0.27
CA LEU A 174 -11.18 -2.59 1.06
C LEU A 174 -12.50 -2.41 0.25
N PRO A 175 -13.67 -2.68 0.85
CA PRO A 175 -14.96 -2.68 0.15
C PRO A 175 -15.52 -1.27 -0.04
N ILE A 176 -14.68 -0.32 -0.44
CA ILE A 176 -15.00 1.10 -0.59
C ILE A 176 -14.43 1.58 -1.93
N PRO A 177 -15.24 2.11 -2.86
CA PRO A 177 -14.72 2.78 -4.05
C PRO A 177 -13.79 3.93 -3.66
N PRO A 178 -12.68 4.17 -4.39
CA PRO A 178 -12.34 3.65 -5.71
C PRO A 178 -11.57 2.32 -5.73
N PHE A 179 -11.35 1.66 -4.58
CA PHE A 179 -10.52 0.45 -4.51
C PHE A 179 -11.17 -0.77 -5.19
N ASP A 180 -10.35 -1.76 -5.55
CA ASP A 180 -10.80 -2.99 -6.21
C ASP A 180 -11.84 -3.77 -5.40
N GLY A 181 -11.72 -3.81 -4.08
CA GLY A 181 -12.70 -4.45 -3.19
C GLY A 181 -14.07 -3.79 -3.30
N GLY A 182 -14.11 -2.46 -3.48
CA GLY A 182 -15.32 -1.72 -3.79
C GLY A 182 -15.89 -2.11 -5.16
N ARG A 183 -15.04 -2.27 -6.17
CA ARG A 183 -15.43 -2.75 -7.51
C ARG A 183 -15.94 -4.19 -7.49
N ILE A 184 -15.31 -5.09 -6.72
CA ILE A 184 -15.77 -6.45 -6.48
C ILE A 184 -17.17 -6.41 -5.86
N LEU A 185 -17.37 -5.61 -4.81
CA LEU A 185 -18.66 -5.47 -4.14
C LEU A 185 -19.76 -4.97 -5.09
N VAL A 186 -19.48 -3.90 -5.84
CA VAL A 186 -20.37 -3.33 -6.87
C VAL A 186 -20.69 -4.34 -7.96
N SER A 187 -19.71 -5.11 -8.42
CA SER A 187 -19.91 -6.09 -9.47
C SER A 187 -20.77 -7.27 -8.99
N LEU A 188 -20.65 -7.72 -7.75
CA LEU A 188 -21.41 -8.86 -7.24
C LEU A 188 -22.81 -8.47 -6.73
N VAL A 189 -23.01 -7.26 -6.20
CA VAL A 189 -24.27 -6.84 -5.56
C VAL A 189 -24.91 -5.69 -6.34
N ARG A 190 -26.10 -5.92 -6.94
CA ARG A 190 -26.79 -4.96 -7.83
C ARG A 190 -27.26 -3.71 -7.11
N GLU A 191 -27.72 -3.89 -5.88
CA GLU A 191 -28.23 -2.83 -5.01
C GLU A 191 -27.10 -1.86 -4.64
N VAL A 192 -25.90 -2.39 -4.41
CA VAL A 192 -24.69 -1.62 -4.12
C VAL A 192 -24.23 -0.83 -5.35
N ASP A 193 -24.27 -1.43 -6.54
CA ASP A 193 -24.01 -0.76 -7.82
C ASP A 193 -24.94 0.43 -8.06
N GLN A 194 -26.24 0.24 -7.83
CA GLN A 194 -27.23 1.33 -7.98
C GLN A 194 -26.99 2.45 -6.98
N LEU A 195 -26.67 2.11 -5.72
CA LEU A 195 -26.35 3.08 -4.69
C LEU A 195 -25.13 3.91 -5.10
N PHE A 196 -24.01 3.28 -5.46
CA PHE A 196 -22.77 3.99 -5.80
C PHE A 196 -22.82 4.78 -7.11
N ARG A 197 -23.69 4.42 -8.05
CA ARG A 197 -23.95 5.23 -9.25
C ARG A 197 -24.82 6.46 -8.98
N SER A 198 -25.55 6.48 -7.87
CA SER A 198 -26.32 7.66 -7.48
C SER A 198 -25.38 8.78 -7.00
N PRO A 199 -25.75 10.06 -7.19
CA PRO A 199 -24.98 11.19 -6.63
C PRO A 199 -24.77 11.07 -5.10
N GLY A 200 -25.74 10.49 -4.40
CA GLY A 200 -25.64 10.21 -2.97
C GLY A 200 -24.57 9.16 -2.64
N GLY A 201 -24.46 8.11 -3.45
CA GLY A 201 -23.46 7.06 -3.26
C GLY A 201 -22.03 7.50 -3.50
N GLN A 202 -21.80 8.39 -4.48
CA GLN A 202 -20.48 8.99 -4.68
C GLN A 202 -20.06 9.80 -3.45
N ASN A 203 -20.96 10.62 -2.90
CA ASN A 203 -20.70 11.36 -1.67
C ASN A 203 -20.46 10.42 -0.47
N ILE A 204 -21.23 9.34 -0.34
CA ILE A 204 -21.03 8.33 0.71
C ILE A 204 -19.66 7.66 0.57
N SER A 205 -19.22 7.31 -0.64
CA SER A 205 -17.90 6.70 -0.85
C SER A 205 -16.76 7.65 -0.50
N LEU A 206 -16.88 8.94 -0.85
CA LEU A 206 -15.92 9.97 -0.47
C LEU A 206 -15.88 10.17 1.05
N ILE A 207 -17.03 10.25 1.70
CA ILE A 207 -17.12 10.37 3.17
C ILE A 207 -16.53 9.13 3.84
N ALA A 208 -16.85 7.93 3.36
CA ALA A 208 -16.30 6.68 3.89
C ALA A 208 -14.77 6.64 3.74
N PHE A 209 -14.25 7.05 2.59
CA PHE A 209 -12.80 7.18 2.35
C PHE A 209 -12.16 8.20 3.30
N MET A 210 -12.76 9.37 3.49
CA MET A 210 -12.26 10.38 4.44
C MET A 210 -12.30 9.87 5.89
N LEU A 211 -13.38 9.21 6.31
CA LEU A 211 -13.50 8.65 7.65
C LEU A 211 -12.51 7.52 7.89
N LEU A 212 -12.26 6.67 6.89
CA LEU A 212 -11.21 5.64 6.96
C LEU A 212 -9.85 6.27 7.26
N PHE A 213 -9.51 7.35 6.55
CA PHE A 213 -8.23 8.03 6.74
C PHE A 213 -8.15 8.79 8.08
N LEU A 214 -9.23 9.46 8.49
CA LEU A 214 -9.29 10.24 9.74
C LEU A 214 -9.41 9.39 11.01
N SER A 215 -9.99 8.19 10.92
CA SER A 215 -10.21 7.30 12.07
C SER A 215 -8.95 6.58 12.57
N GLY A 216 -7.85 6.66 11.81
CA GLY A 216 -6.65 5.87 12.08
C GLY A 216 -6.76 4.42 11.63
N ALA A 217 -7.83 4.04 10.90
CA ALA A 217 -7.99 2.70 10.33
C ALA A 217 -6.79 2.26 9.47
N PHE A 218 -6.15 3.20 8.78
CA PHE A 218 -4.93 2.95 8.02
C PHE A 218 -3.78 2.40 8.90
N GLY A 219 -3.63 2.92 10.13
CA GLY A 219 -2.64 2.43 11.08
C GLY A 219 -2.90 0.98 11.48
N TYR A 220 -4.16 0.62 11.75
CA TYR A 220 -4.54 -0.76 12.02
C TYR A 220 -4.28 -1.69 10.83
N LEU A 221 -4.58 -1.22 9.60
CA LEU A 221 -4.30 -1.98 8.39
C LEU A 221 -2.80 -2.21 8.21
N GLN A 222 -1.97 -1.19 8.47
CA GLN A 222 -0.52 -1.29 8.41
C GLN A 222 0.03 -2.26 9.47
N SER A 223 -0.44 -2.17 10.72
CA SER A 223 -0.07 -3.11 11.79
C SER A 223 -0.50 -4.54 11.48
N PHE A 224 -1.68 -4.72 10.91
CA PHE A 224 -2.13 -6.05 10.49
C PHE A 224 -1.27 -6.58 9.34
N SER A 225 -0.97 -5.74 8.34
CA SER A 225 -0.11 -6.10 7.21
C SER A 225 1.30 -6.48 7.65
N SER A 226 1.86 -5.78 8.65
CA SER A 226 3.19 -6.10 9.18
C SER A 226 3.21 -7.42 9.95
N VAL A 227 2.15 -7.75 10.69
CA VAL A 227 2.00 -9.07 11.33
C VAL A 227 1.93 -10.18 10.27
N VAL A 228 1.10 -10.00 9.24
CA VAL A 228 0.97 -10.99 8.14
C VAL A 228 2.31 -11.17 7.42
N ALA A 229 2.99 -10.08 7.07
CA ALA A 229 4.31 -10.13 6.43
C ALA A 229 5.36 -10.82 7.33
N GLY A 230 5.36 -10.52 8.63
CA GLY A 230 6.23 -11.17 9.61
C GLY A 230 5.99 -12.68 9.70
N VAL A 231 4.72 -13.12 9.70
CA VAL A 231 4.36 -14.54 9.64
C VAL A 231 4.85 -15.18 8.34
N MET A 232 4.66 -14.54 7.19
CA MET A 232 5.12 -15.06 5.89
C MET A 232 6.65 -15.23 5.87
N VAL A 233 7.40 -14.23 6.34
CA VAL A 233 8.86 -14.29 6.43
C VAL A 233 9.30 -15.35 7.44
N GLY A 234 8.68 -15.42 8.61
CA GLY A 234 9.00 -16.43 9.63
C GLY A 234 8.74 -17.86 9.17
N LEU A 235 7.64 -18.10 8.47
CA LEU A 235 7.36 -19.39 7.83
C LEU A 235 8.40 -19.73 6.76
N SER A 236 8.76 -18.75 5.92
CA SER A 236 9.82 -18.92 4.92
C SER A 236 11.16 -19.26 5.57
N GLN A 237 11.56 -18.56 6.63
CA GLN A 237 12.78 -18.86 7.40
C GLN A 237 12.77 -20.28 7.96
N ALA A 238 11.65 -20.72 8.55
CA ALA A 238 11.50 -22.08 9.07
C ALA A 238 11.60 -23.15 7.97
N LEU A 239 11.10 -22.86 6.76
CA LEU A 239 11.21 -23.76 5.62
C LEU A 239 12.64 -23.85 5.07
N TRP A 240 13.39 -22.73 5.10
CA TRP A 240 14.75 -22.65 4.59
C TRP A 240 15.83 -23.08 5.60
N SER A 241 15.55 -23.05 6.91
CA SER A 241 16.54 -23.35 7.94
C SER A 241 17.25 -24.71 7.77
N PRO A 242 16.60 -25.81 7.33
CA PRO A 242 17.31 -27.07 7.13
C PRO A 242 18.29 -27.04 5.95
N ILE A 243 18.13 -26.09 5.03
CA ILE A 243 18.89 -26.00 3.77
C ILE A 243 20.06 -25.00 3.91
N LEU A 244 19.80 -23.86 4.56
CA LEU A 244 20.78 -22.77 4.68
C LEU A 244 21.76 -22.95 5.85
N GLY A 245 21.48 -23.89 6.77
CA GLY A 245 22.30 -24.15 7.97
C GLY A 245 21.96 -23.20 9.11
#